data_AF-A0A939KUD2-F1
#
_entry.id   AF-A0A939KUD2-F1
#
_cell.length_a   1.000
_cell.length_b   1.000
_cell.length_c   1.000
_cell.angle_alpha   90.00
_cell.angle_beta   90.00
_cell.angle_gamma   90.00
#
_symmetry.space_group_name_H-M   'P 1'
#
loop_
_entity.id
_entity.type
_entity.pdbx_description
1 polymer ?
#
loop_
_entity_poly.entity_id
_entity_poly.type
_entity_poly.pdbx_seq_one_letter_code
_entity_poly.pdbx_strand_id
1 'polypeptide(L)'
;MSDNATLDRPDTCSMKTITTAGEIADYFIWVANDTGSFISNLKLQKLVYYAQAWHLAIHDSPLFEDDFEAWVHGPVIPALFEEYKKFQWKPIIKEVKQPQFSPKLEEFLEEITGEYFLGTGLELEIMVCREDPWIKARKGLPRDEPSHAIISQESMREFYKSRAVEATTITTASEIADYFIWVANDTGSFISNLKLQKLVYYAQAWHLAIHDTPLFEDDFEAWAPGPTIPTLFEEYKKFQWKPILKQVKKPQLPQAVEDFLAKITEEYFTCNAFELEIMVHREDPWLKARRGLLIAEHSDAIISKESMREYYKNRAA
;
A
#
# COMPACT_ATOMS: atom_id res chain seq x y z
N MET A 1 -62.49 22.58 -7.63
CA MET A 1 -62.18 22.25 -6.22
C MET A 1 -61.11 21.20 -6.29
N SER A 2 -59.93 21.54 -5.76
CA SER A 2 -58.65 20.87 -5.94
C SER A 2 -58.55 19.60 -5.10
N ASP A 3 -58.40 18.45 -5.74
CA ASP A 3 -58.08 17.18 -5.09
C ASP A 3 -56.59 17.16 -4.73
N ASN A 4 -56.32 17.16 -3.42
CA ASN A 4 -54.99 16.99 -2.83
C ASN A 4 -54.53 15.54 -3.04
N ALA A 5 -53.64 15.33 -4.00
CA ALA A 5 -52.84 14.11 -4.08
C ALA A 5 -51.75 14.18 -2.99
N THR A 6 -52.00 13.52 -1.87
CA THR A 6 -51.00 13.23 -0.85
C THR A 6 -49.97 12.26 -1.46
N LEU A 7 -48.82 12.79 -1.86
CA LEU A 7 -47.66 11.98 -2.23
C LEU A 7 -47.12 11.32 -0.97
N ASP A 8 -47.46 10.05 -0.81
CA ASP A 8 -46.81 9.13 0.11
C ASP A 8 -45.32 9.07 -0.28
N ARG A 9 -44.46 9.63 0.57
CA ARG A 9 -43.01 9.46 0.45
C ARG A 9 -42.69 8.06 0.94
N PRO A 10 -42.05 7.18 0.14
CA PRO A 10 -41.62 5.90 0.67
C PRO A 10 -40.61 6.14 1.79
N ASP A 11 -40.88 5.40 2.85
CA ASP A 11 -40.26 5.47 4.16
C ASP A 11 -38.73 5.51 4.13
N THR A 12 -38.22 6.23 5.11
CA THR A 12 -36.82 6.29 5.53
C THR A 12 -36.08 4.97 5.31
N CYS A 13 -35.03 5.03 4.49
CA CYS A 13 -33.98 4.03 4.41
C CYS A 13 -33.54 3.68 5.84
N SER A 14 -33.99 2.52 6.31
CA SER A 14 -33.57 1.96 7.59
C SER A 14 -32.07 1.74 7.48
N MET A 15 -31.27 2.56 8.19
CA MET A 15 -29.83 2.40 8.24
C MET A 15 -29.53 1.01 8.78
N LYS A 16 -29.10 0.11 7.89
CA LYS A 16 -28.62 -1.22 8.24
C LYS A 16 -27.29 -1.03 8.96
N THR A 17 -27.33 -0.95 10.28
CA THR A 17 -26.19 -0.48 11.10
C THR A 17 -25.13 -1.54 11.40
N ILE A 18 -25.30 -2.80 10.95
CA ILE A 18 -24.31 -3.86 11.18
C ILE A 18 -24.20 -4.71 9.92
N THR A 19 -23.01 -4.72 9.31
CA THR A 19 -22.66 -5.64 8.23
C THR A 19 -22.38 -7.01 8.84
N THR A 20 -22.88 -8.07 8.21
CA THR A 20 -22.68 -9.46 8.66
C THR A 20 -21.62 -10.16 7.83
N ALA A 21 -20.96 -11.18 8.39
CA ALA A 21 -20.04 -12.03 7.64
C ALA A 21 -20.71 -12.66 6.40
N GLY A 22 -22.01 -12.98 6.51
CA GLY A 22 -22.81 -13.50 5.40
C GLY A 22 -22.97 -12.50 4.25
N GLU A 23 -23.15 -11.21 4.52
CA GLU A 23 -23.22 -10.18 3.47
C GLU A 23 -21.88 -9.98 2.76
N ILE A 24 -20.77 -10.02 3.51
CA ILE A 24 -19.43 -9.97 2.91
C ILE A 24 -19.15 -11.23 2.10
N ALA A 25 -19.61 -12.40 2.55
CA ALA A 25 -19.52 -13.63 1.77
C ALA A 25 -20.35 -13.57 0.48
N ASP A 26 -21.57 -13.04 0.56
CA ASP A 26 -22.45 -12.84 -0.59
C ASP A 26 -21.84 -11.88 -1.61
N TYR A 27 -21.10 -10.85 -1.16
CA TYR A 27 -20.33 -9.98 -2.05
C TYR A 27 -19.30 -10.77 -2.87
N PHE A 28 -18.44 -11.56 -2.23
CA PHE A 28 -17.41 -12.33 -2.97
C PHE A 28 -18.01 -13.43 -3.86
N ILE A 29 -19.15 -14.02 -3.47
CA ILE A 29 -19.90 -14.95 -4.32
C ILE A 29 -20.48 -14.22 -5.54
N TRP A 30 -21.02 -13.02 -5.35
CA TRP A 30 -21.49 -12.18 -6.45
C TRP A 30 -20.35 -11.82 -7.42
N VAL A 31 -19.18 -11.38 -6.92
CA VAL A 31 -17.99 -11.11 -7.76
C VAL A 31 -17.60 -12.35 -8.58
N ALA A 32 -17.64 -13.54 -7.96
CA ALA A 32 -17.34 -14.79 -8.67
C ALA A 32 -18.37 -15.12 -9.76
N ASN A 33 -19.66 -14.91 -9.49
CA ASN A 33 -20.73 -15.12 -10.45
C ASN A 33 -20.64 -14.14 -11.64
N ASP A 34 -20.35 -12.86 -11.36
CA ASP A 34 -20.27 -11.79 -12.37
C ASP A 34 -19.06 -11.96 -13.30
N THR A 35 -17.91 -12.36 -12.72
CA THR A 35 -16.66 -12.57 -13.47
C THR A 35 -16.51 -13.98 -14.05
N GLY A 36 -17.41 -14.92 -13.71
CA GLY A 36 -17.29 -16.33 -14.06
C GLY A 36 -16.12 -17.04 -13.35
N SER A 37 -15.66 -16.49 -12.22
CA SER A 37 -14.51 -17.00 -11.47
C SER A 37 -14.85 -18.17 -10.55
N PHE A 38 -13.85 -18.99 -10.27
CA PHE A 38 -13.98 -20.10 -9.31
C PHE A 38 -13.91 -19.58 -7.86
N ILE A 39 -14.94 -19.88 -7.07
CA ILE A 39 -14.96 -19.67 -5.61
C ILE A 39 -15.38 -20.94 -4.87
N SER A 40 -14.48 -21.47 -4.04
CA SER A 40 -14.76 -22.60 -3.14
C SER A 40 -14.98 -22.11 -1.71
N ASN A 41 -15.48 -22.98 -0.83
CA ASN A 41 -15.61 -22.66 0.60
C ASN A 41 -14.26 -22.24 1.21
N LEU A 42 -13.15 -22.91 0.84
CA LEU A 42 -11.81 -22.55 1.29
C LEU A 42 -11.45 -21.11 0.91
N LYS A 43 -11.63 -20.75 -0.37
CA LYS A 43 -11.34 -19.40 -0.88
C LYS A 43 -12.23 -18.34 -0.21
N LEU A 44 -13.54 -18.61 -0.12
CA LEU A 44 -14.51 -17.71 0.49
C LEU A 44 -14.13 -17.35 1.93
N GLN A 45 -13.77 -18.34 2.75
CA GLN A 45 -13.34 -18.11 4.13
C GLN A 45 -12.14 -17.18 4.22
N LYS A 46 -11.19 -17.25 3.27
CA LYS A 46 -9.99 -16.40 3.29
C LYS A 46 -10.30 -14.98 2.87
N LEU A 47 -11.12 -14.80 1.84
CA LEU A 47 -11.53 -13.47 1.39
C LEU A 47 -12.29 -12.74 2.51
N VAL A 48 -13.22 -13.42 3.19
CA VAL A 48 -13.97 -12.84 4.32
C VAL A 48 -13.03 -12.52 5.50
N TYR A 49 -12.01 -13.35 5.76
CA TYR A 49 -10.97 -13.06 6.76
C TYR A 49 -10.15 -11.81 6.43
N TYR A 50 -9.64 -11.69 5.20
CA TYR A 50 -8.86 -10.52 4.80
C TYR A 50 -9.69 -9.23 4.89
N ALA A 51 -10.97 -9.27 4.51
CA ALA A 51 -11.88 -8.13 4.67
C ALA A 51 -12.00 -7.69 6.14
N GLN A 52 -12.22 -8.62 7.08
CA GLN A 52 -12.27 -8.31 8.51
C GLN A 52 -10.94 -7.76 9.03
N ALA A 53 -9.83 -8.41 8.69
CA ALA A 53 -8.52 -8.09 9.22
C ALA A 53 -8.02 -6.70 8.77
N TRP A 54 -8.21 -6.35 7.49
CA TRP A 54 -7.88 -5.03 6.97
C TRP A 54 -8.82 -3.95 7.49
N HIS A 55 -10.12 -4.22 7.60
CA HIS A 55 -11.05 -3.24 8.16
C HIS A 55 -10.72 -2.93 9.63
N LEU A 56 -10.37 -3.95 10.43
CA LEU A 56 -9.87 -3.79 11.79
C LEU A 56 -8.62 -2.91 11.84
N ALA A 57 -7.66 -3.12 10.92
CA ALA A 57 -6.41 -2.37 10.88
C ALA A 57 -6.59 -0.90 10.46
N ILE A 58 -7.43 -0.64 9.46
CA ILE A 58 -7.60 0.68 8.84
C ILE A 58 -8.56 1.56 9.67
N HIS A 59 -9.62 0.97 10.21
CA HIS A 59 -10.69 1.71 10.89
C HIS A 59 -10.68 1.54 12.41
N ASP A 60 -9.77 0.72 12.96
CA ASP A 60 -9.71 0.36 14.38
C ASP A 60 -11.07 -0.21 14.91
N SER A 61 -11.90 -0.76 14.03
CA SER A 61 -13.23 -1.31 14.33
C SER A 61 -13.54 -2.56 13.50
N PRO A 62 -14.30 -3.55 14.02
CA PRO A 62 -14.68 -4.74 13.26
C PRO A 62 -15.60 -4.39 12.07
N LEU A 63 -15.48 -5.15 10.97
CA LEU A 63 -16.45 -5.07 9.86
C LEU A 63 -17.73 -5.84 10.19
N PHE A 64 -17.58 -6.96 10.89
CA PHE A 64 -18.65 -7.78 11.46
C PHE A 64 -18.21 -8.43 12.78
N GLU A 65 -19.16 -8.96 13.54
CA GLU A 65 -18.94 -9.47 14.91
C GLU A 65 -18.50 -10.94 15.00
N ASP A 66 -18.68 -11.73 13.94
CA ASP A 66 -18.33 -13.16 13.94
C ASP A 66 -16.84 -13.40 14.20
N ASP A 67 -16.55 -14.41 15.03
CA ASP A 67 -15.18 -14.83 15.33
C ASP A 67 -14.65 -15.86 14.32
N PHE A 68 -13.35 -15.77 14.03
CA PHE A 68 -12.62 -16.79 13.27
C PHE A 68 -11.94 -17.79 14.19
N GLU A 69 -12.06 -19.09 13.87
CA GLU A 69 -11.28 -20.16 14.48
C GLU A 69 -10.05 -20.50 13.62
N ALA A 70 -8.92 -20.81 14.26
CA ALA A 70 -7.65 -21.13 13.62
C ALA A 70 -7.55 -22.61 13.20
N TRP A 71 -8.35 -23.01 12.22
CA TRP A 71 -8.39 -24.39 11.69
C TRP A 71 -7.10 -24.75 10.94
N VAL A 72 -6.94 -26.05 10.60
CA VAL A 72 -5.77 -26.59 9.87
C VAL A 72 -5.50 -25.83 8.57
N HIS A 73 -6.55 -25.51 7.81
CA HIS A 73 -6.45 -24.84 6.51
C HIS A 73 -6.69 -23.33 6.64
N GLY A 74 -6.29 -22.71 7.75
CA GLY A 74 -6.41 -21.27 7.97
C GLY A 74 -7.64 -20.85 8.79
N PRO A 75 -7.93 -19.54 8.87
CA PRO A 75 -9.07 -18.99 9.61
C PRO A 75 -10.41 -19.43 9.02
N VAL A 76 -11.37 -19.77 9.87
CA VAL A 76 -12.73 -20.21 9.48
C VAL A 76 -13.76 -19.60 10.43
N ILE A 77 -14.83 -19.01 9.89
CA ILE A 77 -16.06 -18.75 10.66
C ILE A 77 -16.90 -20.04 10.61
N PRO A 78 -17.13 -20.74 11.74
CA PRO A 78 -17.81 -22.03 11.73
C PRO A 78 -19.22 -21.99 11.13
N ALA A 79 -20.01 -20.95 11.47
CA ALA A 79 -21.36 -20.78 10.94
C ALA A 79 -21.37 -20.63 9.41
N LEU A 80 -20.44 -19.84 8.87
CA LEU A 80 -20.27 -19.66 7.43
C LEU A 80 -19.79 -20.97 6.76
N PHE A 81 -18.87 -21.71 7.40
CA PHE A 81 -18.41 -22.98 6.89
C PHE A 81 -19.55 -23.99 6.80
N GLU A 82 -20.39 -24.07 7.82
CA GLU A 82 -21.55 -24.96 7.87
C GLU A 82 -22.55 -24.69 6.73
N GLU A 83 -22.75 -23.43 6.34
CA GLU A 83 -23.60 -23.06 5.20
C GLU A 83 -23.08 -23.63 3.86
N TYR A 84 -21.76 -23.55 3.67
CA TYR A 84 -21.13 -23.87 2.37
C TYR A 84 -20.41 -25.21 2.31
N LYS A 85 -20.28 -25.97 3.42
CA LYS A 85 -19.54 -27.25 3.45
C LYS A 85 -20.08 -28.31 2.51
N LYS A 86 -21.37 -28.24 2.15
CA LYS A 86 -22.02 -29.14 1.18
C LYS A 86 -21.35 -29.11 -0.20
N PHE A 87 -20.68 -28.01 -0.55
CA PHE A 87 -19.95 -27.87 -1.81
C PHE A 87 -18.55 -28.51 -1.76
N GLN A 88 -18.02 -28.82 -0.57
CA GLN A 88 -16.68 -29.38 -0.39
C GLN A 88 -15.62 -28.52 -1.09
N TRP A 89 -14.86 -29.10 -2.02
CA TRP A 89 -13.85 -28.42 -2.85
C TRP A 89 -14.41 -27.89 -4.17
N LYS A 90 -15.69 -28.14 -4.48
CA LYS A 90 -16.33 -27.68 -5.72
C LYS A 90 -16.70 -26.19 -5.63
N PRO A 91 -16.97 -25.53 -6.77
CA PRO A 91 -17.47 -24.16 -6.75
C PRO A 91 -18.76 -24.05 -5.93
N ILE A 92 -18.91 -22.97 -5.17
CA ILE A 92 -20.16 -22.60 -4.54
C ILE A 92 -21.12 -22.15 -5.65
N ILE A 93 -22.23 -22.87 -5.79
CA ILE A 93 -23.30 -22.52 -6.73
C ILE A 93 -24.45 -21.93 -5.91
N LYS A 94 -24.45 -20.61 -5.77
CA LYS A 94 -25.49 -19.81 -5.09
C LYS A 94 -25.76 -18.58 -5.96
N GLU A 95 -27.01 -18.39 -6.36
CA GLU A 95 -27.42 -17.15 -7.01
C GLU A 95 -27.47 -16.02 -5.98
N VAL A 96 -26.69 -14.98 -6.22
CA VAL A 96 -26.59 -13.81 -5.35
C VAL A 96 -26.70 -12.56 -6.21
N LYS A 97 -27.59 -11.64 -5.82
CA LYS A 97 -27.67 -10.31 -6.42
C LYS A 97 -26.58 -9.44 -5.81
N GLN A 98 -26.05 -8.47 -6.55
CA GLN A 98 -25.08 -7.50 -6.04
C GLN A 98 -25.57 -6.89 -4.71
N PRO A 99 -24.87 -7.17 -3.59
CA PRO A 99 -25.22 -6.57 -2.31
C PRO A 99 -25.10 -5.04 -2.39
N GLN A 100 -25.96 -4.33 -1.68
CA GLN A 100 -25.96 -2.87 -1.66
C GLN A 100 -25.26 -2.40 -0.38
N PHE A 101 -24.08 -1.81 -0.52
CA PHE A 101 -23.31 -1.25 0.59
C PHE A 101 -23.22 0.28 0.50
N SER A 102 -22.71 0.91 1.56
CA SER A 102 -22.33 2.32 1.46
C SER A 102 -21.15 2.48 0.48
N PRO A 103 -21.02 3.62 -0.24
CA PRO A 103 -19.94 3.81 -1.22
C PRO A 103 -18.54 3.55 -0.65
N LYS A 104 -18.29 3.94 0.61
CA LYS A 104 -17.01 3.71 1.29
C LYS A 104 -16.71 2.23 1.52
N LEU A 105 -17.74 1.46 1.87
CA LEU A 105 -17.57 0.01 2.09
C LEU A 105 -17.43 -0.72 0.75
N GLU A 106 -18.11 -0.26 -0.29
CA GLU A 106 -17.95 -0.80 -1.65
C GLU A 106 -16.53 -0.58 -2.17
N GLU A 107 -16.01 0.65 -2.07
CA GLU A 107 -14.61 0.98 -2.40
C GLU A 107 -13.61 0.10 -1.64
N PHE A 108 -13.80 -0.03 -0.32
CA PHE A 108 -12.96 -0.92 0.50
C PHE A 108 -13.00 -2.38 0.02
N LEU A 109 -14.19 -2.92 -0.29
CA LEU A 109 -14.32 -4.30 -0.75
C LEU A 109 -13.75 -4.51 -2.16
N GLU A 110 -13.79 -3.49 -3.01
CA GLU A 110 -13.14 -3.48 -4.32
C GLU A 110 -11.61 -3.54 -4.19
N GLU A 111 -11.01 -2.83 -3.23
CA GLU A 111 -9.57 -2.93 -2.93
C GLU A 111 -9.18 -4.34 -2.48
N ILE A 112 -9.94 -4.93 -1.53
CA ILE A 112 -9.73 -6.31 -1.08
C ILE A 112 -9.88 -7.29 -2.26
N THR A 113 -10.83 -7.02 -3.16
CA THR A 113 -11.02 -7.82 -4.36
C THR A 113 -9.81 -7.72 -5.29
N GLY A 114 -9.32 -6.51 -5.55
CA GLY A 114 -8.14 -6.28 -6.40
C GLY A 114 -6.90 -7.04 -5.91
N GLU A 115 -6.67 -7.08 -4.60
CA GLU A 115 -5.49 -7.70 -4.00
C GLU A 115 -5.61 -9.23 -3.88
N TYR A 116 -6.72 -9.74 -3.34
CA TYR A 116 -6.81 -11.14 -2.92
C TYR A 116 -7.67 -12.03 -3.82
N PHE A 117 -8.58 -11.46 -4.61
CA PHE A 117 -9.60 -12.26 -5.30
C PHE A 117 -9.03 -13.12 -6.42
N LEU A 118 -7.95 -12.70 -7.10
CA LEU A 118 -7.30 -13.52 -8.13
C LEU A 118 -6.57 -14.74 -7.55
N GLY A 119 -6.22 -14.70 -6.26
CA GLY A 119 -5.61 -15.82 -5.57
C GLY A 119 -6.50 -17.08 -5.56
N THR A 120 -5.88 -18.23 -5.71
CA THR A 120 -6.52 -19.54 -5.50
C THR A 120 -6.75 -19.78 -4.01
N GLY A 121 -7.70 -20.66 -3.67
CA GLY A 121 -7.93 -21.03 -2.26
C GLY A 121 -6.67 -21.58 -1.56
N LEU A 122 -5.78 -22.26 -2.30
CA LEU A 122 -4.52 -22.77 -1.79
C LEU A 122 -3.48 -21.68 -1.56
N GLU A 123 -3.35 -20.72 -2.49
CA GLU A 123 -2.42 -19.59 -2.31
C GLU A 123 -2.82 -18.76 -1.08
N LEU A 124 -4.11 -18.45 -0.95
CA LEU A 124 -4.62 -17.71 0.21
C LEU A 124 -4.44 -18.49 1.52
N GLU A 125 -4.61 -19.82 1.51
CA GLU A 125 -4.28 -20.69 2.65
C GLU A 125 -2.79 -20.62 3.02
N ILE A 126 -1.90 -20.72 2.04
CA ILE A 126 -0.44 -20.66 2.28
C ILE A 126 -0.05 -19.32 2.89
N MET A 127 -0.63 -18.22 2.38
CA MET A 127 -0.40 -16.88 2.91
C MET A 127 -0.84 -16.81 4.37
N VAL A 128 -2.12 -17.03 4.65
CA VAL A 128 -2.69 -16.80 5.98
C VAL A 128 -2.15 -17.74 7.05
N CYS A 129 -1.79 -18.98 6.70
CA CYS A 129 -1.18 -19.93 7.64
C CYS A 129 0.27 -19.58 8.00
N ARG A 130 0.87 -18.59 7.32
CA ARG A 130 2.19 -18.02 7.66
C ARG A 130 2.09 -16.70 8.43
N GLU A 131 0.89 -16.24 8.72
CA GLU A 131 0.65 -14.96 9.38
C GLU A 131 0.48 -15.11 10.89
N ASP A 132 0.99 -14.12 11.62
CA ASP A 132 1.01 -14.10 13.08
C ASP A 132 -0.35 -14.35 13.76
N PRO A 133 -1.49 -13.78 13.30
CA PRO A 133 -2.76 -13.98 14.00
C PRO A 133 -3.16 -15.46 14.05
N TRP A 134 -3.02 -16.18 12.93
CA TRP A 134 -3.33 -17.60 12.85
C TRP A 134 -2.30 -18.45 13.64
N ILE A 135 -1.01 -18.14 13.52
CA ILE A 135 0.07 -18.85 14.23
C ILE A 135 -0.09 -18.71 15.75
N LYS A 136 -0.32 -17.48 16.24
CA LYS A 136 -0.48 -17.17 17.67
C LYS A 136 -1.71 -17.86 18.25
N ALA A 137 -2.83 -17.85 17.54
CA ALA A 137 -4.05 -18.54 17.98
C ALA A 137 -3.82 -20.05 18.18
N ARG A 138 -2.99 -20.67 17.33
CA ARG A 138 -2.66 -22.11 17.41
C ARG A 138 -1.63 -22.49 18.45
N LYS A 139 -0.95 -21.54 19.10
CA LYS A 139 -0.05 -21.78 20.25
C LYS A 139 0.96 -22.93 20.05
N GLY A 140 1.51 -23.08 18.84
CA GLY A 140 2.51 -24.09 18.53
C GLY A 140 1.99 -25.50 18.23
N LEU A 141 0.68 -25.67 18.01
CA LEU A 141 0.12 -26.93 17.52
C LEU A 141 0.78 -27.35 16.18
N PRO A 142 1.03 -28.66 15.96
CA PRO A 142 1.43 -29.21 14.68
C PRO A 142 0.53 -28.73 13.53
N ARG A 143 1.08 -28.70 12.32
CA ARG A 143 0.39 -28.14 11.14
C ARG A 143 -0.94 -28.84 10.85
N ASP A 144 -0.98 -30.16 11.01
CA ASP A 144 -2.10 -31.04 10.72
C ASP A 144 -3.04 -31.26 11.92
N GLU A 145 -2.71 -30.73 13.09
CA GLU A 145 -3.55 -30.88 14.28
C GLU A 145 -4.79 -29.94 14.20
N PRO A 146 -6.01 -30.47 14.35
CA PRO A 146 -7.22 -29.64 14.42
C PRO A 146 -7.17 -28.62 15.55
N SER A 147 -7.74 -27.44 15.31
CA SER A 147 -7.81 -26.37 16.30
C SER A 147 -9.09 -25.57 16.10
N HIS A 148 -9.73 -25.26 17.23
CA HIS A 148 -10.89 -24.38 17.34
C HIS A 148 -10.54 -23.11 18.13
N ALA A 149 -9.25 -22.80 18.26
CA ALA A 149 -8.81 -21.61 18.98
C ALA A 149 -9.23 -20.35 18.22
N ILE A 150 -9.85 -19.40 18.93
CA ILE A 150 -10.28 -18.13 18.37
C ILE A 150 -9.07 -17.27 18.01
N ILE A 151 -9.07 -16.74 16.80
CA ILE A 151 -8.13 -15.72 16.34
C ILE A 151 -8.69 -14.38 16.81
N SER A 152 -8.03 -13.77 17.81
CA SER A 152 -8.53 -12.52 18.39
C SER A 152 -8.53 -11.38 17.36
N GLN A 153 -9.57 -10.55 17.38
CA GLN A 153 -9.65 -9.33 16.57
C GLN A 153 -8.47 -8.39 16.83
N GLU A 154 -7.99 -8.31 18.07
CA GLU A 154 -6.79 -7.57 18.43
C GLU A 154 -5.55 -8.08 17.69
N SER A 155 -5.32 -9.40 17.66
CA SER A 155 -4.17 -9.95 16.93
C SER A 155 -4.24 -9.68 15.42
N MET A 156 -5.43 -9.74 14.83
CA MET A 156 -5.64 -9.36 13.42
C MET A 156 -5.32 -7.89 13.21
N ARG A 157 -5.92 -7.01 14.02
CA ARG A 157 -5.71 -5.56 13.97
C ARG A 157 -4.24 -5.20 14.06
N GLU A 158 -3.53 -5.69 15.09
CA GLU A 158 -2.12 -5.35 15.32
C GLU A 158 -1.23 -5.78 14.14
N PHE A 159 -1.39 -7.01 13.65
CA PHE A 159 -0.59 -7.53 12.54
C PHE A 159 -0.85 -6.78 11.24
N TYR A 160 -2.11 -6.57 10.87
CA TYR A 160 -2.43 -5.88 9.63
C TYR A 160 -2.16 -4.38 9.71
N LYS A 161 -2.26 -3.77 10.91
CA LYS A 161 -1.82 -2.39 11.13
C LYS A 161 -0.30 -2.26 11.01
N SER A 162 0.48 -3.22 11.52
CA SER A 162 1.93 -3.20 11.30
C SER A 162 2.30 -3.36 9.83
N ARG A 163 1.55 -4.16 9.06
CA ARG A 163 1.75 -4.27 7.59
C ARG A 163 1.34 -3.03 6.82
N ALA A 164 0.25 -2.38 7.22
CA ALA A 164 -0.13 -1.08 6.68
C ALA A 164 0.97 -0.05 6.98
N VAL A 165 1.51 -0.07 8.20
CA VAL A 165 2.63 0.80 8.61
C VAL A 165 3.92 0.43 7.90
N GLU A 166 4.27 -0.84 7.65
CA GLU A 166 5.45 -1.22 6.86
C GLU A 166 5.31 -0.84 5.37
N ALA A 167 4.09 -0.84 4.84
CA ALA A 167 3.77 -0.27 3.53
C ALA A 167 3.77 1.28 3.55
N THR A 168 3.73 1.89 4.75
CA THR A 168 3.68 3.34 4.98
C THR A 168 4.84 3.81 5.87
N THR A 169 5.94 3.03 6.01
CA THR A 169 7.06 3.47 6.83
C THR A 169 7.72 4.54 6.01
N ILE A 170 7.38 5.78 6.36
CA ILE A 170 8.10 6.97 5.96
C ILE A 170 9.55 6.70 6.34
N THR A 171 10.32 6.32 5.33
CA THR A 171 11.76 6.26 5.45
C THR A 171 12.28 7.67 5.69
N THR A 172 13.50 7.82 6.19
CA THR A 172 14.13 9.12 6.25
C THR A 172 14.84 9.42 4.93
N ALA A 173 14.95 10.69 4.54
CA ALA A 173 15.76 11.08 3.39
C ALA A 173 17.22 10.57 3.53
N SER A 174 17.73 10.49 4.76
CA SER A 174 19.05 9.93 5.07
C SER A 174 19.17 8.44 4.78
N GLU A 175 18.15 7.62 5.06
CA GLU A 175 18.15 6.19 4.75
C GLU A 175 18.11 5.94 3.24
N ILE A 176 17.30 6.71 2.51
CA ILE A 176 17.27 6.67 1.03
C ILE A 176 18.61 7.13 0.44
N ALA A 177 19.22 8.16 1.03
CA ALA A 177 20.56 8.60 0.62
C ALA A 177 21.62 7.53 0.89
N ASP A 178 21.60 6.89 2.06
CA ASP A 178 22.52 5.81 2.41
C ASP A 178 22.35 4.60 1.48
N TYR A 179 21.13 4.32 0.98
CA TYR A 179 20.92 3.32 -0.06
C TYR A 179 21.69 3.63 -1.35
N PHE A 180 21.58 4.85 -1.89
CA PHE A 180 22.30 5.21 -3.12
C PHE A 180 23.82 5.29 -2.93
N ILE A 181 24.29 5.69 -1.72
CA ILE A 181 25.72 5.65 -1.38
C ILE A 181 26.18 4.19 -1.30
N TRP A 182 25.38 3.29 -0.73
CA TRP A 182 25.68 1.86 -0.69
C TRP A 182 25.80 1.29 -2.11
N VAL A 183 24.86 1.59 -3.01
CA VAL A 183 24.93 1.18 -4.43
C VAL A 183 26.23 1.68 -5.08
N ALA A 184 26.65 2.92 -4.80
CA ALA A 184 27.92 3.45 -5.30
C ALA A 184 29.14 2.72 -4.72
N ASN A 185 29.13 2.40 -3.42
CA ASN A 185 30.18 1.62 -2.77
C ASN A 185 30.29 0.20 -3.35
N ASP A 186 29.16 -0.47 -3.56
CA ASP A 186 29.08 -1.85 -4.05
C ASP A 186 29.50 -1.98 -5.51
N THR A 187 29.07 -1.04 -6.35
CA THR A 187 29.39 -1.02 -7.79
C THR A 187 30.73 -0.37 -8.12
N GLY A 188 31.37 0.30 -7.15
CA GLY A 188 32.57 1.13 -7.38
C GLY A 188 32.28 2.41 -8.18
N SER A 189 31.01 2.83 -8.26
CA SER A 189 30.58 4.01 -9.01
C SER A 189 30.83 5.31 -8.26
N PHE A 190 30.92 6.42 -9.00
CA PHE A 190 31.02 7.75 -8.40
C PHE A 190 29.65 8.33 -8.07
N ILE A 191 29.49 8.79 -6.83
CA ILE A 191 28.35 9.58 -6.38
C ILE A 191 28.83 10.88 -5.72
N SER A 192 28.43 12.02 -6.28
CA SER A 192 28.67 13.35 -5.69
C SER A 192 27.45 13.79 -4.88
N ASN A 193 27.60 14.80 -4.03
CA ASN A 193 26.45 15.39 -3.31
C ASN A 193 25.36 15.86 -4.29
N LEU A 194 25.76 16.46 -5.42
CA LEU A 194 24.80 16.89 -6.44
C LEU A 194 24.01 15.71 -7.00
N LYS A 195 24.68 14.62 -7.42
CA LYS A 195 24.02 13.42 -7.94
C LYS A 195 23.10 12.78 -6.88
N LEU A 196 23.56 12.68 -5.63
CA LEU A 196 22.80 12.12 -4.52
C LEU A 196 21.46 12.86 -4.32
N GLN A 197 21.49 14.20 -4.29
CA GLN A 197 20.27 15.01 -4.15
C GLN A 197 19.24 14.71 -5.25
N LYS A 198 19.69 14.50 -6.50
CA LYS A 198 18.78 14.23 -7.63
C LYS A 198 18.21 12.82 -7.55
N LEU A 199 19.00 11.82 -7.18
CA LEU A 199 18.51 10.45 -7.00
C LEU A 199 17.46 10.37 -5.89
N VAL A 200 17.69 11.05 -4.76
CA VAL A 200 16.74 11.12 -3.64
C VAL A 200 15.46 11.89 -4.07
N TYR A 201 15.59 12.94 -4.87
CA TYR A 201 14.44 13.64 -5.47
C TYR A 201 13.61 12.75 -6.40
N TYR A 202 14.25 12.04 -7.33
CA TYR A 202 13.55 11.13 -8.24
C TYR A 202 12.84 10.00 -7.47
N ALA A 203 13.46 9.46 -6.41
CA ALA A 203 12.82 8.47 -5.55
C ALA A 203 11.53 9.01 -4.91
N GLN A 204 11.57 10.21 -4.31
CA GLN A 204 10.39 10.85 -3.73
C GLN A 204 9.31 11.14 -4.77
N ALA A 205 9.69 11.71 -5.92
CA ALA A 205 8.74 12.15 -6.93
C ALA A 205 8.01 10.98 -7.60
N TRP A 206 8.72 9.90 -7.90
CA TRP A 206 8.11 8.67 -8.44
C TRP A 206 7.28 7.93 -7.41
N HIS A 207 7.71 7.89 -6.14
CA HIS A 207 6.93 7.25 -5.09
C HIS A 207 5.60 7.98 -4.88
N LEU A 208 5.62 9.31 -4.83
CA LEU A 208 4.42 10.15 -4.80
C LEU A 208 3.50 9.86 -5.98
N ALA A 209 4.04 9.69 -7.18
CA ALA A 209 3.24 9.46 -8.38
C ALA A 209 2.59 8.07 -8.42
N ILE A 210 3.31 7.03 -8.00
CA ILE A 210 2.86 5.63 -8.09
C ILE A 210 1.97 5.25 -6.91
N HIS A 211 2.30 5.74 -5.71
CA HIS A 211 1.67 5.30 -4.45
C HIS A 211 0.82 6.38 -3.77
N ASP A 212 0.72 7.57 -4.36
CA ASP A 212 -0.01 8.73 -3.81
C ASP A 212 0.45 9.17 -2.40
N THR A 213 1.60 8.68 -1.94
CA THR A 213 2.13 8.89 -0.59
C THR A 213 3.62 9.29 -0.64
N PRO A 214 4.10 10.12 0.31
CA PRO A 214 5.52 10.48 0.38
C PRO A 214 6.37 9.26 0.79
N LEU A 215 7.56 9.11 0.19
CA LEU A 215 8.55 8.11 0.62
C LEU A 215 9.23 8.53 1.94
N PHE A 216 9.45 9.83 2.08
CA PHE A 216 9.97 10.49 3.28
C PHE A 216 9.35 11.90 3.45
N GLU A 217 9.47 12.48 4.64
CA GLU A 217 8.81 13.76 4.96
C GLU A 217 9.59 15.01 4.57
N ASP A 218 10.92 14.96 4.47
CA ASP A 218 11.75 16.11 4.12
C ASP A 218 11.29 16.79 2.81
N ASP A 219 11.29 18.12 2.81
CA ASP A 219 10.94 18.92 1.65
C ASP A 219 12.20 19.31 0.85
N PHE A 220 12.04 19.41 -0.47
CA PHE A 220 13.08 19.92 -1.35
C PHE A 220 12.93 21.42 -1.55
N GLU A 221 14.04 22.15 -1.40
CA GLU A 221 14.17 23.52 -1.87
C GLU A 221 14.62 23.56 -3.34
N ALA A 222 14.10 24.51 -4.10
CA ALA A 222 14.35 24.65 -5.53
C ALA A 222 15.65 25.43 -5.82
N TRP A 223 16.79 24.93 -5.34
CA TRP A 223 18.09 25.60 -5.54
C TRP A 223 18.47 25.70 -7.03
N ALA A 224 19.39 26.61 -7.36
CA ALA A 224 19.84 26.83 -8.75
C ALA A 224 20.39 25.55 -9.42
N PRO A 225 21.22 24.72 -8.75
CA PRO A 225 21.69 23.45 -9.31
C PRO A 225 20.65 22.32 -9.29
N GLY A 226 19.39 22.59 -8.92
CA GLY A 226 18.32 21.60 -8.83
C GLY A 226 17.77 21.40 -7.40
N PRO A 227 16.77 20.50 -7.24
CA PRO A 227 16.13 20.18 -5.96
C PRO A 227 17.17 19.76 -4.93
N THR A 228 17.08 20.31 -3.74
CA THR A 228 18.02 20.06 -2.64
C THR A 228 17.30 19.99 -1.30
N ILE A 229 17.55 18.93 -0.53
CA ILE A 229 17.19 18.88 0.90
C ILE A 229 18.35 19.54 1.67
N PRO A 230 18.13 20.68 2.35
CA PRO A 230 19.22 21.43 2.98
C PRO A 230 19.98 20.63 4.05
N THR A 231 19.26 19.90 4.90
CA THR A 231 19.86 19.06 5.98
C THR A 231 20.76 17.98 5.40
N LEU A 232 20.31 17.29 4.34
CA LEU A 232 21.09 16.30 3.64
C LEU A 232 22.30 16.92 2.91
N PHE A 233 22.12 18.09 2.29
CA PHE A 233 23.22 18.78 1.62
C PHE A 233 24.33 19.14 2.60
N GLU A 234 23.95 19.66 3.77
CA GLU A 234 24.86 20.06 4.84
C GLU A 234 25.72 18.88 5.35
N GLU A 235 25.17 17.67 5.42
CA GLU A 235 25.92 16.46 5.81
C GLU A 235 27.08 16.18 4.83
N TYR A 236 26.82 16.34 3.53
CA TYR A 236 27.74 15.93 2.46
C TYR A 236 28.50 17.11 1.81
N LYS A 237 28.23 18.37 2.17
CA LYS A 237 28.86 19.55 1.55
C LYS A 237 30.38 19.56 1.67
N LYS A 238 30.94 18.92 2.71
CA LYS A 238 32.38 18.78 2.91
C LYS A 238 33.11 18.08 1.75
N PHE A 239 32.39 17.27 0.97
CA PHE A 239 32.92 16.60 -0.22
C PHE A 239 32.90 17.50 -1.47
N GLN A 240 32.17 18.61 -1.46
CA GLN A 240 32.05 19.53 -2.60
C GLN A 240 31.63 18.78 -3.88
N TRP A 241 32.40 18.91 -4.96
CA TRP A 241 32.22 18.21 -6.23
C TRP A 241 32.87 16.83 -6.26
N LYS A 242 33.64 16.45 -5.24
CA LYS A 242 34.33 15.16 -5.18
C LYS A 242 33.34 14.05 -4.83
N PRO A 243 33.68 12.78 -5.16
CA PRO A 243 32.90 11.63 -4.73
C PRO A 243 32.75 11.59 -3.20
N ILE A 244 31.55 11.22 -2.74
CA ILE A 244 31.28 10.92 -1.34
C ILE A 244 32.02 9.62 -1.00
N LEU A 245 32.99 9.69 -0.10
CA LEU A 245 33.80 8.54 0.33
C LEU A 245 33.29 7.90 1.62
N LYS A 246 32.06 8.25 2.05
CA LYS A 246 31.38 7.60 3.19
C LYS A 246 31.20 6.13 2.85
N GLN A 247 31.68 5.25 3.74
CA GLN A 247 31.42 3.82 3.66
C GLN A 247 30.17 3.52 4.46
N VAL A 248 29.17 2.96 3.81
CA VAL A 248 27.89 2.61 4.42
C VAL A 248 27.62 1.11 4.26
N LYS A 249 26.96 0.52 5.26
CA LYS A 249 26.38 -0.81 5.09
C LYS A 249 25.05 -0.67 4.35
N LYS A 250 24.59 -1.74 3.69
CA LYS A 250 23.25 -1.76 3.10
C LYS A 250 22.23 -1.41 4.20
N PRO A 251 21.42 -0.34 4.02
CA PRO A 251 20.39 0.02 5.00
C PRO A 251 19.33 -1.09 5.08
N GLN A 252 18.70 -1.25 6.24
CA GLN A 252 17.59 -2.19 6.41
C GLN A 252 16.29 -1.46 6.08
N LEU A 253 15.86 -1.55 4.82
CA LEU A 253 14.63 -0.95 4.32
C LEU A 253 13.54 -2.02 4.17
N PRO A 254 12.25 -1.65 4.21
CA PRO A 254 11.18 -2.56 3.81
C PRO A 254 11.43 -3.08 2.39
N GLN A 255 11.17 -4.37 2.14
CA GLN A 255 11.46 -5.00 0.85
C GLN A 255 10.80 -4.26 -0.32
N ALA A 256 9.56 -3.78 -0.15
CA ALA A 256 8.86 -3.01 -1.17
C ALA A 256 9.59 -1.70 -1.54
N VAL A 257 10.19 -1.03 -0.55
CA VAL A 257 11.00 0.18 -0.77
C VAL A 257 12.32 -0.19 -1.47
N GLU A 258 12.98 -1.28 -1.09
CA GLU A 258 14.19 -1.74 -1.77
C GLU A 258 13.93 -2.05 -3.25
N ASP A 259 12.86 -2.80 -3.55
CA ASP A 259 12.48 -3.16 -4.91
C ASP A 259 12.12 -1.90 -5.73
N PHE A 260 11.48 -0.91 -5.11
CA PHE A 260 11.20 0.38 -5.71
C PHE A 260 12.50 1.15 -6.03
N LEU A 261 13.41 1.28 -5.06
CA LEU A 261 14.68 1.99 -5.25
C LEU A 261 15.62 1.29 -6.24
N ALA A 262 15.50 -0.03 -6.41
CA ALA A 262 16.20 -0.78 -7.44
C ALA A 262 15.78 -0.30 -8.85
N LYS A 263 14.48 -0.10 -9.09
CA LYS A 263 13.98 0.46 -10.37
C LYS A 263 14.48 1.89 -10.61
N ILE A 264 14.49 2.72 -9.57
CA ILE A 264 15.06 4.08 -9.66
C ILE A 264 16.56 4.03 -9.98
N THR A 265 17.28 3.05 -9.41
CA THR A 265 18.69 2.82 -9.70
C THR A 265 18.91 2.44 -11.16
N GLU A 266 18.11 1.49 -11.68
CA GLU A 266 18.20 1.05 -13.07
C GLU A 266 18.03 2.20 -14.06
N GLU A 267 17.08 3.09 -13.79
CA GLU A 267 16.76 4.21 -14.69
C GLU A 267 17.75 5.37 -14.59
N TYR A 268 18.07 5.83 -13.37
CA TYR A 268 18.75 7.11 -13.15
C TYR A 268 20.20 7.00 -12.69
N PHE A 269 20.63 5.85 -12.17
CA PHE A 269 21.95 5.76 -11.53
C PHE A 269 23.12 5.81 -12.51
N THR A 270 22.90 5.42 -13.77
CA THR A 270 23.93 5.52 -14.82
C THR A 270 24.19 6.98 -15.24
N CYS A 271 23.21 7.87 -15.06
CA CYS A 271 23.37 9.29 -15.34
C CYS A 271 24.42 9.93 -14.42
N ASN A 272 25.17 10.87 -14.98
CA ASN A 272 26.07 11.72 -14.20
C ASN A 272 25.30 12.91 -13.59
N ALA A 273 25.95 13.64 -12.67
CA ALA A 273 25.31 14.72 -11.91
C ALA A 273 24.77 15.85 -12.82
N PHE A 274 25.46 16.15 -13.94
CA PHE A 274 25.05 17.19 -14.88
C PHE A 274 23.88 16.76 -15.74
N GLU A 275 23.83 15.48 -16.15
CA GLU A 275 22.69 14.93 -16.90
C GLU A 275 21.42 15.02 -16.06
N LEU A 276 21.47 14.59 -14.80
CA LEU A 276 20.34 14.70 -13.88
C LEU A 276 19.93 16.15 -13.62
N GLU A 277 20.89 17.07 -13.52
CA GLU A 277 20.60 18.51 -13.39
C GLU A 277 19.85 19.05 -14.62
N ILE A 278 20.33 18.75 -15.83
CA ILE A 278 19.67 19.16 -17.09
C ILE A 278 18.25 18.59 -17.17
N MET A 279 18.06 17.35 -16.73
CA MET A 279 16.74 16.72 -16.69
C MET A 279 15.80 17.51 -15.78
N VAL A 280 16.17 17.73 -14.52
CA VAL A 280 15.31 18.44 -13.56
C VAL A 280 15.03 19.89 -13.98
N HIS A 281 15.98 20.58 -14.61
CA HIS A 281 15.74 21.94 -15.14
C HIS A 281 14.69 22.01 -16.26
N ARG A 282 14.29 20.87 -16.82
CA ARG A 282 13.21 20.78 -17.82
C ARG A 282 11.89 20.32 -17.21
N GLU A 283 11.84 20.05 -15.91
CA GLU A 283 10.69 19.51 -15.23
C GLU A 283 9.87 20.61 -14.53
N ASP A 284 8.54 20.54 -14.69
CA ASP A 284 7.63 21.55 -14.14
C ASP A 284 7.73 21.76 -12.62
N PRO A 285 7.95 20.74 -11.76
CA PRO A 285 7.98 20.97 -10.32
C PRO A 285 9.05 21.98 -9.91
N TRP A 286 10.27 21.82 -10.45
CA TRP A 286 11.38 22.74 -10.20
C TRP A 286 11.16 24.11 -10.88
N LEU A 287 10.68 24.12 -12.13
CA LEU A 287 10.39 25.37 -12.86
C LEU A 287 9.29 26.20 -12.20
N LYS A 288 8.22 25.57 -11.71
CA LYS A 288 7.11 26.23 -11.01
C LYS A 288 7.59 26.83 -9.69
N ALA A 289 8.40 26.12 -8.92
CA ALA A 289 8.94 26.61 -7.66
C ALA A 289 9.90 27.81 -7.84
N ARG A 290 10.57 27.91 -8.99
CA ARG A 290 11.50 29.01 -9.33
C ARG A 290 10.90 30.08 -10.24
N ARG A 291 9.57 30.16 -10.35
CA ARG A 291 8.90 31.10 -11.24
C ARG A 291 9.33 32.54 -10.92
N GLY A 292 9.88 33.23 -11.93
CA GLY A 292 10.31 34.62 -11.81
C GLY A 292 11.77 34.82 -11.38
N LEU A 293 12.52 33.75 -11.13
CA LEU A 293 13.94 33.81 -10.76
C LEU A 293 14.86 33.60 -11.97
N LEU A 294 16.06 34.17 -11.92
CA LEU A 294 17.11 33.87 -12.91
C LEU A 294 17.70 32.46 -12.69
N ILE A 295 18.34 31.90 -13.72
CA ILE A 295 18.89 30.54 -13.69
C ILE A 295 19.86 30.32 -12.51
N ALA A 296 20.76 31.28 -12.27
CA ALA A 296 21.76 31.20 -11.19
C ALA A 296 21.30 31.82 -9.86
N GLU A 297 20.07 32.33 -9.78
CA GLU A 297 19.57 32.98 -8.58
C GLU A 297 19.30 31.98 -7.47
N HIS A 298 19.72 32.30 -6.25
CA HIS A 298 19.42 31.47 -5.10
C HIS A 298 17.92 31.38 -4.87
N SER A 299 17.44 30.23 -4.42
CA SER A 299 16.04 30.03 -4.03
C SER A 299 15.97 28.98 -2.94
N ASP A 300 15.23 29.30 -1.89
CA ASP A 300 14.78 28.41 -0.81
C ASP A 300 13.30 28.03 -0.99
N ALA A 301 12.71 28.33 -2.15
CA ALA A 301 11.31 28.02 -2.43
C ALA A 301 11.08 26.50 -2.43
N ILE A 302 10.09 26.05 -1.67
CA ILE A 302 9.75 24.64 -1.53
C ILE A 302 9.12 24.12 -2.82
N ILE A 303 9.64 23.00 -3.31
CA ILE A 303 9.01 22.19 -4.36
C ILE A 303 7.93 21.34 -3.70
N SER A 304 6.67 21.72 -3.85
CA SER A 304 5.56 21.01 -3.20
C SER A 304 5.47 19.54 -3.65
N LYS A 305 5.18 18.64 -2.70
CA LYS A 305 4.88 17.21 -2.95
C LYS A 305 3.75 17.03 -3.97
N GLU A 306 2.74 17.90 -3.93
CA GLU A 306 1.66 17.95 -4.92
C GLU A 306 2.19 18.15 -6.35
N SER A 307 3.00 19.17 -6.56
CA SER A 307 3.55 19.45 -7.90
C SER A 307 4.43 18.33 -8.42
N MET A 308 5.19 17.65 -7.55
CA MET A 308 5.96 16.45 -7.92
C MET A 308 4.99 15.34 -8.37
N ARG A 309 4.00 15.02 -7.53
CA ARG A 309 3.01 13.98 -7.79
C ARG A 309 2.30 14.16 -9.13
N GLU A 310 1.71 15.34 -9.37
CA GLU A 310 0.98 15.63 -10.61
C GLU A 310 1.85 15.46 -11.86
N TYR A 311 3.09 15.97 -11.82
CA TYR A 311 3.99 15.96 -12.98
C TYR A 311 4.43 14.54 -13.36
N TYR A 312 4.76 13.71 -12.37
CA TYR A 312 5.23 12.35 -12.60
C TYR A 312 4.08 11.36 -12.83
N LYS A 313 2.88 11.57 -12.26
CA LYS A 313 1.69 10.77 -12.59
C LYS A 313 1.39 10.78 -14.08
N ASN A 314 1.45 11.95 -14.72
CA ASN A 314 1.23 12.10 -16.16
C ASN A 314 2.29 11.41 -17.03
N ARG A 315 3.40 10.93 -16.44
CA ARG A 315 4.49 10.22 -17.12
C ARG A 315 4.56 8.73 -16.73
N ALA A 316 3.81 8.32 -15.71
CA ALA A 316 3.68 6.93 -15.29
C ALA A 316 2.61 6.17 -16.09
N ALA A 317 1.69 6.90 -16.73
CA ALA A 317 0.60 6.37 -17.57
C ALA A 317 1.04 6.07 -19.00
#